data_AF-A0A087GGD4-F1
#
_entry.id   AF-A0A087GGD4-F1
#
_cell.length_a   1.000
_cell.length_b   1.000
_cell.length_c   1.000
_cell.angle_alpha   90.00
_cell.angle_beta   90.00
_cell.angle_gamma   90.00
#
_symmetry.space_group_name_H-M   'P 1'
#
loop_
_entity.id
_entity.type
_entity.pdbx_description
1 polymer ?
#
loop_
_entity_poly.entity_id
_entity_poly.type
_entity_poly.pdbx_seq_one_letter_code
_entity_poly.pdbx_strand_id
1 'polypeptide(L)'
;MATIADPAPTKKSRNSRKALKEKNEIVETPLSPVSSAKEKSVKSFEKDLLEMQTMLENMKIEKDKTEELLKEKDEILRKKEEELENRDVEQEKLKVELKKLQKMREFKPNMTFACGQSLTQAEQEKMNKKKKKDCPETKRPSTSYILWCKEQWNEVKKENPEADFKETTNILGAKWKSLSAEEKKPYEEKYQVDKEAYLQVIAKEKREKEAMKLLEGDQKQKTAMELLDQYLNFVQEAEQDNKKKNKKQKDPLKPKHPVSAFLVYANERRAALREENKKVVEVAKMTGEEWKNLSDKQKAPYEEVAKKNKEIYLQAMEEYKRTKEEEDMSQKKEEEELLKLRKQEALQLLKKKEKTDNLIKKKKETKKKKNENVDPNKPKKPASSFFLFSKDARKNLAEERPGIHNSTVTTLISVKWKELGEEEKQIYNEKAAKLMEAYKKELEDYNNKNAAITSG
;
A
#
# COMPACT_ATOMS: atom_id res chain seq x y z
N MET A 1 -17.63 57.73 -13.57
CA MET A 1 -18.61 57.88 -12.47
C MET A 1 -17.90 57.34 -11.23
N ALA A 2 -17.30 58.21 -10.41
CA ALA A 2 -17.92 58.93 -9.26
C ALA A 2 -17.69 58.11 -7.96
N THR A 3 -16.66 58.39 -7.12
CA THR A 3 -16.54 59.45 -6.08
C THR A 3 -17.55 59.26 -4.92
N ILE A 4 -17.18 59.12 -3.63
CA ILE A 4 -16.82 60.16 -2.61
C ILE A 4 -16.45 59.38 -1.30
N ALA A 5 -15.63 59.79 -0.31
CA ALA A 5 -14.47 60.70 -0.18
C ALA A 5 -13.83 60.54 1.25
N ASP A 6 -12.68 61.18 1.50
CA ASP A 6 -12.07 61.46 2.85
C ASP A 6 -12.64 62.80 3.42
N PRO A 7 -12.39 63.29 4.68
CA PRO A 7 -11.12 63.26 5.44
C PRO A 7 -11.16 63.21 7.01
N ALA A 8 -9.97 63.23 7.63
CA ALA A 8 -9.67 63.57 9.05
C ALA A 8 -9.88 65.11 9.34
N PRO A 9 -9.54 65.79 10.51
CA PRO A 9 -8.49 65.46 11.51
C PRO A 9 -8.55 66.08 12.97
N THR A 10 -7.42 65.95 13.72
CA THR A 10 -6.79 66.91 14.69
C THR A 10 -7.13 67.07 16.21
N LYS A 11 -6.09 66.76 17.04
CA LYS A 11 -5.31 67.62 17.99
C LYS A 11 -5.74 67.96 19.45
N LYS A 12 -4.66 68.09 20.26
CA LYS A 12 -4.43 68.73 21.59
C LYS A 12 -4.82 67.88 22.82
N SER A 13 -3.98 67.62 23.84
CA SER A 13 -2.80 68.28 24.47
C SER A 13 -3.13 69.13 25.70
N ARG A 14 -2.74 68.62 26.90
CA ARG A 14 -2.00 69.25 28.02
C ARG A 14 -1.93 68.23 29.18
N ASN A 15 -0.77 67.96 29.80
CA ASN A 15 -0.09 68.74 30.85
C ASN A 15 -1.02 69.14 32.02
N SER A 16 -0.65 69.07 33.30
CA SER A 16 0.51 68.52 34.05
C SER A 16 0.32 68.91 35.54
N ARG A 17 1.27 68.57 36.43
CA ARG A 17 1.49 69.18 37.78
C ARG A 17 0.48 68.75 38.87
N LYS A 18 0.92 68.03 39.91
CA LYS A 18 1.77 68.39 41.09
C LYS A 18 0.88 68.78 42.27
N ALA A 19 0.95 67.98 43.34
CA ALA A 19 0.44 68.33 44.65
C ALA A 19 1.22 69.51 45.27
N LEU A 20 0.55 70.30 46.11
CA LEU A 20 1.16 71.36 46.91
C LEU A 20 0.77 71.24 48.39
N LYS A 21 1.82 71.04 49.20
CA LYS A 21 2.09 71.47 50.58
C LYS A 21 0.99 72.10 51.49
N GLU A 22 1.09 71.65 52.74
CA GLU A 22 1.17 72.38 54.02
C GLU A 22 -0.08 72.86 54.80
N LYS A 23 -0.16 72.30 56.02
CA LYS A 23 -0.31 72.92 57.36
C LYS A 23 -1.57 73.74 57.70
N ASN A 24 -2.09 73.45 58.91
CA ASN A 24 -2.23 74.44 59.98
C ASN A 24 -2.15 73.76 61.36
N GLU A 25 -1.60 74.48 62.34
CA GLU A 25 -1.52 74.12 63.78
C GLU A 25 -2.60 74.87 64.60
N ILE A 26 -2.50 74.81 65.93
CA ILE A 26 -3.09 75.70 66.97
C ILE A 26 -4.54 75.30 67.42
N VAL A 27 -4.91 75.22 68.71
CA VAL A 27 -4.20 74.94 70.01
C VAL A 27 -5.27 74.78 71.14
N GLU A 28 -4.90 74.10 72.23
CA GLU A 28 -5.49 74.09 73.61
C GLU A 28 -6.94 73.65 73.98
N THR A 29 -6.93 72.77 75.00
CA THR A 29 -7.88 72.25 76.02
C THR A 29 -8.59 73.30 76.94
N PRO A 30 -9.40 72.97 78.01
CA PRO A 30 -9.84 71.66 78.60
C PRO A 30 -11.33 71.52 79.13
N LEU A 31 -11.71 70.29 79.59
CA LEU A 31 -12.66 69.91 80.70
C LEU A 31 -14.17 70.35 80.64
N SER A 32 -15.25 69.63 81.05
CA SER A 32 -15.55 68.31 81.67
C SER A 32 -17.03 67.88 81.35
N PRO A 33 -17.78 67.04 82.12
CA PRO A 33 -17.87 65.59 81.90
C PRO A 33 -19.31 65.04 81.70
N VAL A 34 -19.53 64.09 80.77
CA VAL A 34 -20.69 63.16 80.84
C VAL A 34 -20.29 61.74 80.42
N SER A 35 -20.28 60.83 81.40
CA SER A 35 -20.15 59.38 81.21
C SER A 35 -21.50 58.74 80.86
N SER A 36 -21.65 58.22 79.64
CA SER A 36 -22.60 57.13 79.29
C SER A 36 -22.65 56.78 77.78
N ALA A 37 -22.23 57.69 76.89
CA ALA A 37 -22.35 57.48 75.44
C ALA A 37 -21.22 56.67 74.78
N LYS A 38 -20.03 56.58 75.41
CA LYS A 38 -18.83 56.03 74.75
C LYS A 38 -18.91 54.53 74.41
N GLU A 39 -19.50 53.69 75.26
CA GLU A 39 -19.52 52.23 74.98
C GLU A 39 -20.42 51.83 73.80
N LYS A 40 -21.47 52.60 73.50
CA LYS A 40 -22.30 52.36 72.30
C LYS A 40 -21.63 52.88 71.03
N SER A 41 -20.92 54.00 71.13
CA SER A 41 -20.15 54.58 70.01
C SER A 41 -18.94 53.71 69.62
N VAL A 42 -18.18 53.20 70.60
CA VAL A 42 -17.03 52.32 70.34
C VAL A 42 -17.49 51.00 69.71
N LYS A 43 -18.57 50.38 70.21
CA LYS A 43 -19.16 49.17 69.60
C LYS A 43 -19.73 49.39 68.20
N SER A 44 -20.15 50.61 67.86
CA SER A 44 -20.53 50.96 66.47
C SER A 44 -19.28 50.98 65.58
N PHE A 45 -18.23 51.68 66.02
CA PHE A 45 -17.01 51.85 65.24
C PHE A 45 -16.25 50.53 65.04
N GLU A 46 -16.22 49.62 66.03
CA GLU A 46 -15.71 48.26 65.85
C GLU A 46 -16.51 47.47 64.81
N LYS A 47 -17.84 47.67 64.78
CA LYS A 47 -18.72 47.01 63.80
C LYS A 47 -18.47 47.55 62.40
N ASP A 48 -18.39 48.87 62.23
CA ASP A 48 -18.09 49.53 60.96
C ASP A 48 -16.68 49.15 60.45
N LEU A 49 -15.69 49.03 61.35
CA LEU A 49 -14.33 48.58 61.02
C LEU A 49 -14.31 47.11 60.57
N LEU A 50 -15.05 46.23 61.25
CA LEU A 50 -15.19 44.82 60.89
C LEU A 50 -15.95 44.64 59.55
N GLU A 51 -16.97 45.46 59.32
CA GLU A 51 -17.74 45.51 58.07
C GLU A 51 -16.87 46.01 56.91
N MET A 52 -16.03 47.02 57.13
CA MET A 52 -15.04 47.48 56.15
C MET A 52 -13.92 46.45 55.91
N GLN A 53 -13.49 45.71 56.94
CA GLN A 53 -12.56 44.59 56.78
C GLN A 53 -13.17 43.46 55.94
N THR A 54 -14.41 43.04 56.24
CA THR A 54 -15.10 42.01 55.44
C THR A 54 -15.41 42.48 54.02
N MET A 55 -15.65 43.77 53.80
CA MET A 55 -15.76 44.34 52.44
C MET A 55 -14.44 44.24 51.67
N LEU A 56 -13.29 44.54 52.29
CA LEU A 56 -11.97 44.36 51.68
C LEU A 56 -11.62 42.88 51.43
N GLU A 57 -11.99 41.98 52.36
CA GLU A 57 -11.84 40.53 52.20
C GLU A 57 -12.67 40.03 51.00
N ASN A 58 -13.93 40.44 50.91
CA ASN A 58 -14.82 40.12 49.79
C ASN A 58 -14.29 40.67 48.46
N MET A 59 -13.78 41.91 48.42
CA MET A 59 -13.15 42.47 47.21
C MET A 59 -11.88 41.71 46.80
N LYS A 60 -11.11 41.20 47.75
CA LYS A 60 -9.98 40.29 47.48
C LYS A 60 -10.47 38.99 46.85
N ILE A 61 -11.43 38.33 47.49
CA ILE A 61 -12.02 37.07 47.00
C ILE A 61 -12.64 37.24 45.61
N GLU A 62 -13.30 38.36 45.34
CA GLU A 62 -13.89 38.67 44.04
C GLU A 62 -12.82 38.94 42.97
N LYS A 63 -11.75 39.68 43.33
CA LYS A 63 -10.58 39.84 42.46
C LYS A 63 -9.93 38.48 42.15
N ASP A 64 -9.67 37.66 43.16
CA ASP A 64 -9.01 36.36 42.99
C ASP A 64 -9.85 35.42 42.11
N LYS A 65 -11.18 35.39 42.29
CA LYS A 65 -12.13 34.68 41.40
C LYS A 65 -12.08 35.20 39.95
N THR A 66 -11.97 36.51 39.74
CA THR A 66 -11.84 37.05 38.37
C THR A 66 -10.48 36.75 37.74
N GLU A 67 -9.39 36.68 38.52
CA GLU A 67 -8.07 36.25 38.04
C GLU A 67 -8.06 34.76 37.70
N GLU A 68 -8.75 33.92 38.49
CA GLU A 68 -8.89 32.48 38.25
C GLU A 68 -9.71 32.19 36.97
N LEU A 69 -10.84 32.89 36.78
CA LEU A 69 -11.62 32.84 35.53
C LEU A 69 -10.83 33.33 34.30
N LEU A 70 -9.89 34.26 34.48
CA LEU A 70 -8.99 34.72 33.41
C LEU A 70 -7.98 33.63 33.05
N LYS A 71 -7.32 33.03 34.05
CA LYS A 71 -6.40 31.90 33.86
C LYS A 71 -7.09 30.70 33.19
N GLU A 72 -8.32 30.38 33.57
CA GLU A 72 -9.10 29.30 32.97
C GLU A 72 -9.41 29.60 31.49
N LYS A 73 -9.78 30.84 31.15
CA LYS A 73 -9.97 31.26 29.75
C LYS A 73 -8.68 31.25 28.94
N ASP A 74 -7.58 31.73 29.48
CA ASP A 74 -6.28 31.71 28.82
C ASP A 74 -5.80 30.27 28.58
N GLU A 75 -6.10 29.33 29.49
CA GLU A 75 -5.80 27.91 29.30
C GLU A 75 -6.71 27.22 28.28
N ILE A 76 -8.00 27.57 28.22
CA ILE A 76 -8.91 27.12 27.15
C ILE A 76 -8.43 27.65 25.78
N LEU A 77 -7.95 28.89 25.72
CA LEU A 77 -7.35 29.48 24.52
C LEU A 77 -6.10 28.70 24.09
N ARG A 78 -5.17 28.45 25.02
CA ARG A 78 -3.94 27.68 24.79
C ARG A 78 -4.22 26.27 24.26
N LYS A 79 -5.20 25.57 24.85
CA LYS A 79 -5.64 24.24 24.41
C LYS A 79 -6.25 24.26 22.99
N LYS A 80 -6.96 25.33 22.63
CA LYS A 80 -7.47 25.51 21.25
C LYS A 80 -6.39 25.87 20.24
N GLU A 81 -5.36 26.62 20.64
CA GLU A 81 -4.20 26.86 19.79
C GLU A 81 -3.44 25.56 19.51
N GLU A 82 -3.19 24.73 20.54
CA GLU A 82 -2.60 23.39 20.37
C GLU A 82 -3.48 22.47 19.50
N GLU A 83 -4.81 22.48 19.66
CA GLU A 83 -5.73 21.68 18.83
C GLU A 83 -5.68 22.12 17.36
N LEU A 84 -5.65 23.43 17.09
CA LEU A 84 -5.53 23.97 15.74
C LEU A 84 -4.17 23.64 15.11
N GLU A 85 -3.07 23.79 15.85
CA GLU A 85 -1.72 23.49 15.36
C GLU A 85 -1.56 22.00 15.04
N ASN A 86 -2.07 21.11 15.90
CA ASN A 86 -2.11 19.67 15.64
C ASN A 86 -2.91 19.33 14.37
N ARG A 87 -4.05 19.97 14.17
CA ARG A 87 -4.91 19.75 12.99
C ARG A 87 -4.27 20.27 11.70
N ASP A 88 -3.54 21.36 11.75
CA ASP A 88 -2.81 21.91 10.60
C ASP A 88 -1.58 21.04 10.25
N VAL A 89 -0.88 20.51 11.26
CA VAL A 89 0.16 19.48 11.09
C VAL A 89 -0.41 18.21 10.45
N GLU A 90 -1.62 17.77 10.85
CA GLU A 90 -2.29 16.62 10.26
C GLU A 90 -2.73 16.88 8.81
N GLN A 91 -3.22 18.08 8.50
CA GLN A 91 -3.52 18.47 7.11
C GLN A 91 -2.27 18.50 6.22
N GLU A 92 -1.12 18.99 6.71
CA GLU A 92 0.13 18.93 5.94
C GLU A 92 0.64 17.49 5.77
N LYS A 93 0.54 16.62 6.80
CA LYS A 93 0.81 15.18 6.65
C LYS A 93 -0.04 14.57 5.53
N LEU A 94 -1.36 14.82 5.54
CA LEU A 94 -2.28 14.34 4.52
C LEU A 94 -1.95 14.90 3.13
N LYS A 95 -1.59 16.19 2.99
CA LYS A 95 -1.13 16.77 1.71
C LYS A 95 0.16 16.12 1.19
N VAL A 96 1.10 15.82 2.08
CA VAL A 96 2.36 15.13 1.73
C VAL A 96 2.08 13.69 1.28
N GLU A 97 1.19 12.98 1.96
CA GLU A 97 0.79 11.62 1.60
C GLU A 97 0.00 11.57 0.28
N LEU A 98 -0.92 12.51 0.06
CA LEU A 98 -1.66 12.65 -1.21
C LEU A 98 -0.69 12.95 -2.36
N LYS A 99 0.29 13.84 -2.18
CA LYS A 99 1.38 14.07 -3.14
C LYS A 99 2.25 12.83 -3.35
N LYS A 100 2.54 12.04 -2.30
CA LYS A 100 3.29 10.77 -2.40
C LYS A 100 2.50 9.79 -3.27
N LEU A 101 1.20 9.60 -3.03
CA LEU A 101 0.29 8.77 -3.83
C LEU A 101 0.18 9.26 -5.28
N GLN A 102 0.16 10.58 -5.50
CA GLN A 102 0.12 11.17 -6.84
C GLN A 102 1.42 10.90 -7.62
N LYS A 103 2.59 11.10 -6.98
CA LYS A 103 3.90 10.75 -7.54
C LYS A 103 4.02 9.24 -7.81
N MET A 104 3.44 8.40 -6.93
CA MET A 104 3.36 6.93 -7.12
C MET A 104 2.47 6.54 -8.30
N ARG A 105 1.38 7.27 -8.56
CA ARG A 105 0.52 7.10 -9.76
C ARG A 105 1.24 7.51 -11.05
N GLU A 106 2.17 8.45 -10.93
CA GLU A 106 3.00 8.97 -12.04
C GLU A 106 4.30 8.19 -12.24
N PHE A 107 4.63 7.24 -11.36
CA PHE A 107 5.78 6.36 -11.49
C PHE A 107 5.62 5.47 -12.74
N LYS A 108 6.32 5.86 -13.81
CA LYS A 108 6.50 5.07 -15.02
C LYS A 108 7.88 4.42 -14.93
N PRO A 109 8.00 3.16 -14.46
CA PRO A 109 9.28 2.49 -14.37
C PRO A 109 9.92 2.42 -15.75
N ASN A 110 11.22 2.75 -15.83
CA ASN A 110 11.95 2.68 -17.08
C ASN A 110 12.30 1.21 -17.37
N MET A 111 11.34 0.50 -17.91
CA MET A 111 11.50 -0.86 -18.35
C MET A 111 11.76 -0.85 -19.86
N THR A 112 13.01 -1.02 -20.26
CA THR A 112 13.39 -1.44 -21.62
C THR A 112 13.00 -2.91 -21.84
N PHE A 113 11.71 -3.20 -21.67
CA PHE A 113 11.11 -4.47 -21.95
C PHE A 113 11.30 -4.81 -23.43
N ALA A 114 12.02 -5.90 -23.71
CA ALA A 114 11.93 -6.61 -24.99
C ALA A 114 10.56 -7.31 -25.18
N CYS A 115 9.47 -6.72 -24.70
CA CYS A 115 8.09 -7.23 -24.75
C CYS A 115 7.43 -6.99 -26.12
N GLY A 116 8.23 -6.95 -27.20
CA GLY A 116 7.77 -7.24 -28.55
C GLY A 116 7.69 -8.75 -28.84
N GLN A 117 8.20 -9.59 -27.93
CA GLN A 117 8.33 -11.03 -28.16
C GLN A 117 7.08 -11.87 -27.83
N SER A 118 6.04 -11.32 -27.21
CA SER A 118 4.86 -12.10 -26.79
C SER A 118 3.97 -12.52 -27.97
N LEU A 119 3.79 -11.65 -28.98
CA LEU A 119 3.13 -11.99 -30.24
C LEU A 119 3.97 -12.97 -31.06
N THR A 120 5.27 -12.71 -31.20
CA THR A 120 6.17 -13.59 -31.97
C THR A 120 6.36 -14.95 -31.28
N GLN A 121 6.30 -15.06 -29.95
CA GLN A 121 6.27 -16.34 -29.24
C GLN A 121 5.01 -17.15 -29.55
N ALA A 122 3.83 -16.53 -29.62
CA ALA A 122 2.60 -17.24 -29.98
C ALA A 122 2.62 -17.74 -31.45
N GLU A 123 3.24 -16.97 -32.35
CA GLU A 123 3.42 -17.35 -33.75
C GLU A 123 4.54 -18.39 -33.93
N GLN A 124 5.65 -18.25 -33.20
CA GLN A 124 6.73 -19.24 -33.12
C GLN A 124 6.27 -20.54 -32.45
N GLU A 125 5.40 -20.49 -31.45
CA GLU A 125 4.76 -21.69 -30.89
C GLU A 125 3.86 -22.38 -31.93
N LYS A 126 3.08 -21.63 -32.71
CA LYS A 126 2.27 -22.18 -33.80
C LYS A 126 3.16 -22.79 -34.89
N MET A 127 4.22 -22.09 -35.30
CA MET A 127 5.22 -22.58 -36.26
C MET A 127 5.98 -23.80 -35.74
N ASN A 128 6.38 -23.83 -34.47
CA ASN A 128 7.08 -24.96 -33.85
C ASN A 128 6.14 -26.15 -33.59
N LYS A 129 4.85 -25.92 -33.27
CA LYS A 129 3.83 -26.98 -33.24
C LYS A 129 3.59 -27.56 -34.65
N LYS A 130 3.61 -26.73 -35.69
CA LYS A 130 3.50 -27.16 -37.09
C LYS A 130 4.75 -27.96 -37.51
N LYS A 131 5.96 -27.42 -37.32
CA LYS A 131 7.24 -28.10 -37.54
C LYS A 131 7.37 -29.41 -36.74
N LYS A 132 6.88 -29.49 -35.50
CA LYS A 132 6.84 -30.76 -34.75
C LYS A 132 5.85 -31.77 -35.32
N LYS A 133 4.68 -31.35 -35.80
CA LYS A 133 3.75 -32.23 -36.51
C LYS A 133 4.38 -32.83 -37.78
N ASP A 134 5.30 -32.10 -38.40
CA ASP A 134 5.91 -32.48 -39.68
C ASP A 134 7.27 -33.21 -39.51
N CYS A 135 7.99 -33.02 -38.40
CA CYS A 135 9.27 -33.67 -38.09
C CYS A 135 9.14 -35.20 -37.85
N PRO A 136 9.89 -36.05 -38.59
CA PRO A 136 9.81 -37.52 -38.45
C PRO A 136 10.16 -38.05 -37.06
N GLU A 137 11.19 -37.51 -36.40
CA GLU A 137 11.74 -38.02 -35.13
C GLU A 137 10.78 -37.90 -33.93
N THR A 138 9.70 -37.12 -34.07
CA THR A 138 8.67 -36.97 -33.02
C THR A 138 7.40 -37.78 -33.30
N LYS A 139 7.36 -38.54 -34.40
CA LYS A 139 6.28 -39.47 -34.73
C LYS A 139 6.61 -40.84 -34.13
N ARG A 140 5.59 -41.55 -33.63
CA ARG A 140 5.80 -42.93 -33.13
C ARG A 140 6.32 -43.80 -34.27
N PRO A 141 7.35 -44.62 -34.04
CA PRO A 141 7.89 -45.48 -35.08
C PRO A 141 6.87 -46.54 -35.51
N SER A 142 6.97 -46.94 -36.78
CA SER A 142 6.11 -47.97 -37.35
C SER A 142 6.44 -49.32 -36.73
N THR A 143 5.43 -50.08 -36.32
CA THR A 143 5.64 -51.44 -35.81
C THR A 143 6.23 -52.35 -36.88
N SER A 144 6.89 -53.44 -36.47
CA SER A 144 7.55 -54.42 -37.35
C SER A 144 6.69 -54.87 -38.54
N TYR A 145 5.43 -55.25 -38.29
CA TYR A 145 4.44 -55.56 -39.32
C TYR A 145 4.23 -54.42 -40.34
N ILE A 146 4.14 -53.16 -39.88
CA ILE A 146 3.89 -52.01 -40.75
C ILE A 146 5.15 -51.61 -41.54
N LEU A 147 6.34 -51.83 -40.99
CA LEU A 147 7.60 -51.68 -41.73
C LEU A 147 7.66 -52.70 -42.88
N TRP A 148 7.41 -53.96 -42.59
CA TRP A 148 7.35 -55.03 -43.58
C TRP A 148 6.24 -54.81 -44.63
N CYS A 149 5.03 -54.42 -44.22
CA CYS A 149 3.95 -54.12 -45.16
C CYS A 149 4.31 -53.00 -46.14
N LYS A 150 5.06 -51.97 -45.72
CA LYS A 150 5.48 -50.88 -46.63
C LYS A 150 6.45 -51.34 -47.71
N GLU A 151 7.32 -52.28 -47.36
CA GLU A 151 8.32 -52.85 -48.27
C GLU A 151 7.65 -53.79 -49.28
N GLN A 152 6.82 -54.70 -48.79
CA GLN A 152 6.11 -55.70 -49.58
C GLN A 152 4.89 -55.15 -50.34
N TRP A 153 4.44 -53.93 -50.04
CA TRP A 153 3.29 -53.28 -50.69
C TRP A 153 3.40 -53.26 -52.22
N ASN A 154 4.56 -52.81 -52.71
CA ASN A 154 4.81 -52.65 -54.14
C ASN A 154 4.96 -54.00 -54.86
N GLU A 155 5.33 -55.04 -54.13
CA GLU A 155 5.51 -56.40 -54.66
C GLU A 155 4.14 -57.06 -54.81
N VAL A 156 3.32 -57.08 -53.75
CA VAL A 156 1.94 -57.60 -53.81
C VAL A 156 1.07 -56.82 -54.79
N LYS A 157 1.28 -55.50 -54.97
CA LYS A 157 0.53 -54.70 -55.95
C LYS A 157 1.02 -54.86 -57.39
N LYS A 158 2.25 -55.35 -57.62
CA LYS A 158 2.70 -55.80 -58.96
C LYS A 158 2.15 -57.19 -59.30
N GLU A 159 2.12 -58.09 -58.32
CA GLU A 159 1.50 -59.42 -58.46
C GLU A 159 -0.01 -59.34 -58.69
N ASN A 160 -0.68 -58.32 -58.12
CA ASN A 160 -2.13 -58.14 -58.18
C ASN A 160 -2.49 -56.71 -58.63
N PRO A 161 -2.34 -56.35 -59.92
CA PRO A 161 -2.53 -54.97 -60.39
C PRO A 161 -3.96 -54.43 -60.22
N GLU A 162 -4.97 -55.30 -60.34
CA GLU A 162 -6.39 -54.95 -60.17
C GLU A 162 -6.88 -55.00 -58.72
N ALA A 163 -6.09 -55.56 -57.78
CA ALA A 163 -6.53 -55.70 -56.39
C ALA A 163 -6.63 -54.33 -55.70
N ASP A 164 -7.78 -54.10 -55.06
CA ASP A 164 -8.01 -52.87 -54.28
C ASP A 164 -7.14 -52.86 -53.02
N PHE A 165 -6.89 -51.66 -52.47
CA PHE A 165 -6.10 -51.41 -51.27
C PHE A 165 -6.46 -52.37 -50.11
N LYS A 166 -7.75 -52.67 -49.93
CA LYS A 166 -8.24 -53.57 -48.88
C LYS A 166 -7.82 -55.01 -49.11
N GLU A 167 -7.81 -55.47 -50.36
CA GLU A 167 -7.39 -56.81 -50.78
C GLU A 167 -5.87 -56.95 -50.71
N THR A 168 -5.12 -55.94 -51.18
CA THR A 168 -3.65 -55.90 -51.04
C THR A 168 -3.24 -55.99 -49.57
N THR A 169 -3.94 -55.27 -48.69
CA THR A 169 -3.72 -55.30 -47.23
C THR A 169 -4.04 -56.67 -46.62
N ASN A 170 -5.10 -57.34 -47.07
CA ASN A 170 -5.47 -58.69 -46.60
C ASN A 170 -4.43 -59.74 -47.04
N ILE A 171 -3.95 -59.67 -48.29
CA ILE A 171 -2.89 -60.55 -48.82
C ILE A 171 -1.60 -60.36 -48.02
N LEU A 172 -1.20 -59.11 -47.75
CA LEU A 172 -0.06 -58.80 -46.88
C LEU A 172 -0.24 -59.34 -45.46
N GLY A 173 -1.42 -59.18 -44.86
CA GLY A 173 -1.74 -59.71 -43.54
C GLY A 173 -1.69 -61.24 -43.47
N ALA A 174 -2.03 -61.94 -44.56
CA ALA A 174 -1.87 -63.38 -44.70
C ALA A 174 -0.40 -63.77 -44.87
N LYS A 175 0.33 -63.15 -45.81
CA LYS A 175 1.76 -63.36 -46.05
C LYS A 175 2.58 -63.16 -44.75
N TRP A 176 2.33 -62.10 -43.96
CA TRP A 176 2.99 -61.90 -42.67
C TRP A 176 2.71 -63.01 -41.66
N LYS A 177 1.49 -63.57 -41.61
CA LYS A 177 1.18 -64.67 -40.70
C LYS A 177 1.96 -65.94 -41.08
N SER A 178 2.13 -66.22 -42.36
CA SER A 178 2.90 -67.38 -42.86
C SER A 178 4.42 -67.24 -42.78
N LEU A 179 4.99 -66.03 -42.68
CA LEU A 179 6.44 -65.84 -42.55
C LEU A 179 6.99 -66.49 -41.27
N SER A 180 8.22 -66.99 -41.35
CA SER A 180 8.97 -67.54 -40.22
C SER A 180 9.30 -66.47 -39.17
N ALA A 181 9.70 -66.92 -37.98
CA ALA A 181 10.21 -66.02 -36.93
C ALA A 181 11.53 -65.33 -37.36
N GLU A 182 12.32 -65.96 -38.23
CA GLU A 182 13.62 -65.46 -38.70
C GLU A 182 13.45 -64.28 -39.67
N GLU A 183 12.49 -64.36 -40.59
CA GLU A 183 12.15 -63.27 -41.52
C GLU A 183 11.51 -62.07 -40.81
N LYS A 184 10.82 -62.30 -39.69
CA LYS A 184 10.23 -61.24 -38.84
C LYS A 184 11.27 -60.54 -37.96
N LYS A 185 12.32 -61.26 -37.55
CA LYS A 185 13.37 -60.79 -36.64
C LYS A 185 14.00 -59.44 -37.03
N PRO A 186 14.46 -59.18 -38.27
CA PRO A 186 15.07 -57.90 -38.63
C PRO A 186 14.10 -56.72 -38.53
N TYR A 187 12.80 -56.93 -38.80
CA TYR A 187 11.79 -55.88 -38.67
C TYR A 187 11.42 -55.59 -37.22
N GLU A 188 11.46 -56.59 -36.34
CA GLU A 188 11.26 -56.43 -34.90
C GLU A 188 12.45 -55.71 -34.26
N GLU A 189 13.69 -56.09 -34.60
CA GLU A 189 14.90 -55.43 -34.14
C GLU A 189 14.94 -53.95 -34.57
N LYS A 190 14.66 -53.68 -35.85
CA LYS A 190 14.52 -52.30 -36.38
C LYS A 190 13.44 -51.50 -35.65
N TYR A 191 12.30 -52.11 -35.34
CA TYR A 191 11.24 -51.46 -34.56
C TYR A 191 11.71 -51.10 -33.13
N GLN A 192 12.45 -51.99 -32.44
CA GLN A 192 12.95 -51.67 -31.09
C GLN A 192 13.99 -50.55 -31.13
N VAL A 193 14.93 -50.55 -32.09
CA VAL A 193 15.92 -49.47 -32.27
C VAL A 193 15.23 -48.12 -32.53
N ASP A 194 14.29 -48.08 -33.48
CA ASP A 194 13.54 -46.85 -33.78
C ASP A 194 12.70 -46.35 -32.58
N LYS A 195 12.17 -47.29 -31.77
CA LYS A 195 11.41 -47.02 -30.54
C LYS A 195 12.28 -46.47 -29.42
N GLU A 196 13.49 -47.00 -29.24
CA GLU A 196 14.46 -46.48 -28.27
C GLU A 196 14.92 -45.07 -28.68
N ALA A 197 15.25 -44.85 -29.96
CA ALA A 197 15.59 -43.53 -30.49
C ALA A 197 14.45 -42.51 -30.26
N TYR A 198 13.21 -42.88 -30.59
CA TYR A 198 12.02 -42.05 -30.32
C TYR A 198 11.87 -41.72 -28.82
N LEU A 199 12.07 -42.69 -27.92
CA LEU A 199 11.99 -42.46 -26.48
C LEU A 199 13.09 -41.51 -25.98
N GLN A 200 14.31 -41.62 -26.51
CA GLN A 200 15.41 -40.70 -26.19
C GLN A 200 15.11 -39.26 -26.66
N VAL A 201 14.59 -39.08 -27.87
CA VAL A 201 14.17 -37.76 -28.40
C VAL A 201 13.09 -37.14 -27.51
N ILE A 202 12.03 -37.88 -27.18
CA ILE A 202 10.94 -37.40 -26.32
C ILE A 202 11.43 -37.08 -24.89
N ALA A 203 12.36 -37.87 -24.34
CA ALA A 203 12.97 -37.61 -23.04
C ALA A 203 13.81 -36.32 -23.04
N LYS A 204 14.61 -36.09 -24.10
CA LYS A 204 15.38 -34.86 -24.31
C LYS A 204 14.46 -33.64 -24.43
N GLU A 205 13.44 -33.71 -25.28
CA GLU A 205 12.45 -32.62 -25.42
C GLU A 205 11.77 -32.25 -24.10
N LYS A 206 11.45 -33.24 -23.27
CA LYS A 206 10.80 -33.02 -21.97
C LYS A 206 11.73 -32.23 -21.04
N ARG A 207 13.01 -32.60 -20.99
CA ARG A 207 14.06 -31.91 -20.22
C ARG A 207 14.28 -30.48 -20.71
N GLU A 208 14.32 -30.26 -22.03
CA GLU A 208 14.45 -28.93 -22.63
C GLU A 208 13.25 -28.02 -22.31
N LYS A 209 12.01 -28.54 -22.42
CA LYS A 209 10.79 -27.80 -22.03
C LYS A 209 10.79 -27.42 -20.55
N GLU A 210 11.30 -28.30 -19.69
CA GLU A 210 11.38 -28.06 -18.24
C GLU A 210 12.44 -26.99 -17.91
N ALA A 211 13.61 -27.05 -18.55
CA ALA A 211 14.65 -26.03 -18.43
C ALA A 211 14.19 -24.64 -18.94
N MET A 212 13.54 -24.58 -20.11
CA MET A 212 12.99 -23.32 -20.66
C MET A 212 11.96 -22.69 -19.73
N LYS A 213 11.10 -23.50 -19.11
CA LYS A 213 10.09 -23.03 -18.15
C LYS A 213 10.72 -22.49 -16.85
N LEU A 214 11.83 -23.08 -16.41
CA LEU A 214 12.57 -22.62 -15.25
C LEU A 214 13.23 -21.27 -15.54
N LEU A 215 13.90 -21.14 -16.69
CA LEU A 215 14.47 -19.88 -17.18
C LEU A 215 13.43 -18.76 -17.31
N GLU A 216 12.23 -19.05 -17.81
CA GLU A 216 11.12 -18.09 -17.89
C GLU A 216 10.64 -17.64 -16.50
N GLY A 217 10.73 -18.51 -15.49
CA GLY A 217 10.47 -18.19 -14.09
C GLY A 217 11.53 -17.26 -13.51
N ASP A 218 12.80 -17.60 -13.68
CA ASP A 218 13.94 -16.81 -13.20
C ASP A 218 13.99 -15.42 -13.83
N GLN A 219 13.70 -15.30 -15.14
CA GLN A 219 13.58 -14.02 -15.82
C GLN A 219 12.47 -13.15 -15.20
N LYS A 220 11.28 -13.71 -14.96
CA LYS A 220 10.17 -12.97 -14.31
C LYS A 220 10.53 -12.55 -12.89
N GLN A 221 11.23 -13.40 -12.13
CA GLN A 221 11.70 -13.07 -10.79
C GLN A 221 12.74 -11.94 -10.83
N LYS A 222 13.70 -11.99 -11.76
CA LYS A 222 14.71 -10.93 -11.96
C LYS A 222 14.07 -9.60 -12.33
N THR A 223 13.14 -9.59 -13.28
CA THR A 223 12.38 -8.39 -13.68
C THR A 223 11.54 -7.83 -12.53
N ALA A 224 10.92 -8.68 -11.71
CA ALA A 224 10.18 -8.23 -10.53
C ALA A 224 11.10 -7.63 -9.44
N MET A 225 12.32 -8.15 -9.30
CA MET A 225 13.33 -7.64 -8.37
C MET A 225 13.92 -6.30 -8.85
N GLU A 226 14.17 -6.15 -10.16
CA GLU A 226 14.60 -4.90 -10.79
C GLU A 226 13.52 -3.80 -10.68
N LEU A 227 12.25 -4.15 -10.87
CA LEU A 227 11.12 -3.24 -10.66
C LEU A 227 11.02 -2.78 -9.19
N LEU A 228 11.29 -3.67 -8.25
CA LEU A 228 11.34 -3.35 -6.82
C LEU A 228 12.52 -2.43 -6.48
N ASP A 229 13.68 -2.63 -7.12
CA ASP A 229 14.85 -1.76 -6.94
C ASP A 229 14.61 -0.35 -7.49
N GLN A 230 14.12 -0.22 -8.73
CA GLN A 230 13.70 1.07 -9.30
C GLN A 230 12.69 1.80 -8.39
N TYR A 231 11.76 1.05 -7.80
CA TYR A 231 10.78 1.58 -6.85
C TYR A 231 11.42 2.07 -5.54
N LEU A 232 12.36 1.32 -4.96
CA LEU A 232 13.08 1.73 -3.75
C LEU A 232 13.93 2.98 -3.99
N ASN A 233 14.63 3.06 -5.12
CA ASN A 233 15.41 4.22 -5.52
C ASN A 233 14.52 5.47 -5.69
N PHE A 234 13.36 5.34 -6.35
CA PHE A 234 12.38 6.43 -6.49
C PHE A 234 11.84 6.95 -5.14
N VAL A 235 11.63 6.06 -4.17
CA VAL A 235 11.22 6.44 -2.81
C VAL A 235 12.36 7.20 -2.10
N GLN A 236 13.60 6.71 -2.17
CA GLN A 236 14.75 7.39 -1.59
C GLN A 236 15.00 8.77 -2.21
N GLU A 237 14.89 8.92 -3.53
CA GLU A 237 15.00 10.22 -4.20
C GLU A 237 13.93 11.21 -3.74
N ALA A 238 12.68 10.76 -3.58
CA ALA A 238 11.59 11.60 -3.08
C ALA A 238 11.82 12.05 -1.62
N GLU A 239 12.40 11.19 -0.79
CA GLU A 239 12.76 11.50 0.60
C GLU A 239 13.98 12.44 0.69
N GLN A 240 14.98 12.26 -0.18
CA GLN A 240 16.11 13.20 -0.31
C GLN A 240 15.66 14.59 -0.77
N ASP A 241 14.74 14.69 -1.72
CA ASP A 241 14.22 15.99 -2.19
C ASP A 241 13.39 16.72 -1.12
N ASN A 242 12.68 15.99 -0.26
CA ASN A 242 12.05 16.56 0.93
C ASN A 242 13.10 17.01 1.95
N LYS A 243 14.14 16.21 2.25
CA LYS A 243 15.28 16.61 3.11
C LYS A 243 16.00 17.86 2.55
N LYS A 244 16.13 18.03 1.22
CA LYS A 244 16.65 19.25 0.57
C LYS A 244 15.74 20.48 0.71
N LYS A 245 14.42 20.30 0.66
CA LYS A 245 13.44 21.40 0.85
C LYS A 245 13.43 21.89 2.30
N ASN A 246 13.43 20.97 3.27
CA ASN A 246 13.44 21.31 4.69
C ASN A 246 14.76 22.00 5.12
N LYS A 247 15.89 21.69 4.49
CA LYS A 247 17.18 22.41 4.69
C LYS A 247 17.14 23.92 4.43
N LYS A 248 16.08 24.47 3.82
CA LYS A 248 15.90 25.93 3.66
C LYS A 248 15.31 26.61 4.90
N GLN A 249 14.62 25.88 5.78
CA GLN A 249 14.32 26.37 7.12
C GLN A 249 15.60 26.28 7.95
N LYS A 250 16.05 27.43 8.50
CA LYS A 250 17.10 27.42 9.52
C LYS A 250 16.52 26.75 10.77
N ASP A 251 17.16 25.66 11.18
CA ASP A 251 16.84 24.89 12.37
C ASP A 251 16.60 25.81 13.58
N PRO A 252 15.36 25.88 14.13
CA PRO A 252 15.03 26.78 15.23
C PRO A 252 15.80 26.50 16.52
N LEU A 253 16.25 25.24 16.72
CA LEU A 253 16.97 24.79 17.91
C LEU A 253 18.47 25.06 17.83
N LYS A 254 19.01 25.44 16.65
CA LYS A 254 20.42 25.75 16.51
C LYS A 254 20.80 26.97 17.36
N PRO A 255 21.77 26.87 18.29
CA PRO A 255 22.23 28.00 19.09
C PRO A 255 22.64 29.20 18.23
N LYS A 256 22.25 30.40 18.66
CA LYS A 256 22.58 31.67 17.99
C LYS A 256 23.95 32.15 18.42
N HIS A 257 24.73 32.70 17.48
CA HIS A 257 26.08 33.21 17.75
C HIS A 257 26.13 34.18 18.95
N PRO A 258 27.22 34.15 19.74
CA PRO A 258 27.33 34.91 20.97
C PRO A 258 27.46 36.41 20.69
N VAL A 259 26.90 37.21 21.59
CA VAL A 259 26.92 38.67 21.47
C VAL A 259 28.30 39.20 21.86
N SER A 260 28.95 39.91 20.92
CA SER A 260 30.26 40.55 21.13
C SER A 260 30.20 41.70 22.15
N ALA A 261 31.32 42.02 22.80
CA ALA A 261 31.43 43.02 23.87
C ALA A 261 30.82 44.38 23.49
N PHE A 262 31.12 44.88 22.28
CA PHE A 262 30.50 46.09 21.75
C PHE A 262 28.98 45.99 21.64
N LEU A 263 28.43 44.84 21.24
CA LEU A 263 26.98 44.65 21.12
C LEU A 263 26.31 44.50 22.49
N VAL A 264 26.99 43.96 23.50
CA VAL A 264 26.51 43.95 24.90
C VAL A 264 26.38 45.39 25.39
N TYR A 265 27.48 46.16 25.35
CA TYR A 265 27.49 47.59 25.67
C TYR A 265 26.43 48.36 24.88
N ALA A 266 26.35 48.13 23.56
CA ALA A 266 25.45 48.87 22.71
C ALA A 266 23.98 48.49 22.89
N ASN A 267 23.67 47.31 23.43
CA ASN A 267 22.29 46.93 23.79
C ASN A 267 21.85 47.64 25.08
N GLU A 268 22.71 47.66 26.11
CA GLU A 268 22.51 48.38 27.36
C GLU A 268 22.37 49.90 27.11
N ARG A 269 23.30 50.46 26.34
CA ARG A 269 23.28 51.88 25.96
C ARG A 269 22.06 52.24 25.09
N ARG A 270 21.64 51.34 24.17
CA ARG A 270 20.37 51.49 23.42
C ARG A 270 19.13 51.34 24.30
N ALA A 271 19.19 50.68 25.46
CA ALA A 271 18.06 50.65 26.40
C ALA A 271 17.90 52.02 27.07
N ALA A 272 18.95 52.49 27.75
CA ALA A 272 18.96 53.80 28.41
C ALA A 272 18.59 54.97 27.46
N LEU A 273 19.16 55.00 26.25
CA LEU A 273 18.90 56.06 25.28
C LEU A 273 17.53 55.96 24.56
N ARG A 274 16.78 54.86 24.72
CA ARG A 274 15.38 54.75 24.25
C ARG A 274 14.40 55.40 25.22
N GLU A 275 14.67 55.36 26.52
CA GLU A 275 13.89 56.07 27.53
C GLU A 275 13.96 57.60 27.30
N GLU A 276 15.10 58.08 26.79
CA GLU A 276 15.30 59.47 26.36
C GLU A 276 14.62 59.86 25.01
N ASN A 277 13.82 58.96 24.40
CA ASN A 277 13.07 59.20 23.15
C ASN A 277 13.92 59.63 21.92
N LYS A 278 15.21 59.27 21.88
CA LYS A 278 16.11 59.59 20.76
C LYS A 278 15.92 58.63 19.57
N LYS A 279 16.15 59.10 18.34
CA LYS A 279 16.00 58.25 17.13
C LYS A 279 17.06 57.15 17.11
N VAL A 280 16.64 55.92 16.78
CA VAL A 280 17.50 54.71 16.80
C VAL A 280 18.82 54.88 16.02
N VAL A 281 18.80 55.61 14.91
CA VAL A 281 20.00 55.88 14.08
C VAL A 281 21.00 56.82 14.77
N GLU A 282 20.52 57.83 15.49
CA GLU A 282 21.36 58.77 16.26
C GLU A 282 21.95 58.06 17.48
N VAL A 283 21.13 57.27 18.18
CA VAL A 283 21.56 56.40 19.28
C VAL A 283 22.68 55.45 18.86
N ALA A 284 22.56 54.81 17.69
CA ALA A 284 23.59 53.90 17.17
C ALA A 284 24.93 54.61 16.88
N LYS A 285 24.91 55.85 16.36
CA LYS A 285 26.13 56.65 16.13
C LYS A 285 26.82 57.02 17.43
N MET A 286 26.08 57.64 18.37
CA MET A 286 26.62 58.02 19.69
C MET A 286 27.23 56.82 20.41
N THR A 287 26.51 55.69 20.44
CA THR A 287 26.97 54.45 21.10
C THR A 287 28.27 53.90 20.47
N GLY A 288 28.45 54.04 19.15
CA GLY A 288 29.66 53.62 18.45
C GLY A 288 30.87 54.54 18.72
N GLU A 289 30.63 55.83 18.90
CA GLU A 289 31.65 56.83 19.25
C GLU A 289 32.06 56.72 20.73
N GLU A 290 31.08 56.57 21.63
CA GLU A 290 31.30 56.28 23.05
C GLU A 290 32.15 55.00 23.23
N TRP A 291 31.84 53.91 22.52
CA TRP A 291 32.64 52.68 22.59
C TRP A 291 34.08 52.82 22.12
N LYS A 292 34.34 53.66 21.11
CA LYS A 292 35.72 53.93 20.68
C LYS A 292 36.50 54.68 21.76
N ASN A 293 35.85 55.65 22.42
CA ASN A 293 36.46 56.51 23.43
C ASN A 293 36.50 55.89 24.84
N LEU A 294 35.78 54.79 25.10
CA LEU A 294 35.86 54.04 26.36
C LEU A 294 37.27 53.46 26.58
N SER A 295 37.81 53.61 27.79
CA SER A 295 39.10 53.00 28.16
C SER A 295 38.99 51.49 28.33
N ASP A 296 40.12 50.77 28.23
CA ASP A 296 40.14 49.31 28.33
C ASP A 296 39.61 48.80 29.68
N LYS A 297 39.82 49.56 30.77
CA LYS A 297 39.23 49.28 32.09
C LYS A 297 37.69 49.34 32.09
N GLN A 298 37.09 50.19 31.25
CA GLN A 298 35.64 50.29 31.11
C GLN A 298 35.09 49.31 30.08
N LYS A 299 35.91 48.83 29.14
CA LYS A 299 35.56 47.74 28.19
C LYS A 299 35.63 46.35 28.84
N ALA A 300 36.57 46.15 29.77
CA ALA A 300 36.78 44.89 30.50
C ALA A 300 35.51 44.17 30.98
N PRO A 301 34.53 44.79 31.68
CA PRO A 301 33.31 44.09 32.09
C PRO A 301 32.49 43.55 30.89
N TYR A 302 32.42 44.28 29.79
CA TYR A 302 31.71 43.84 28.57
C TYR A 302 32.48 42.75 27.82
N GLU A 303 33.81 42.76 27.87
CA GLU A 303 34.66 41.70 27.33
C GLU A 303 34.53 40.39 28.12
N GLU A 304 34.48 40.46 29.45
CA GLU A 304 34.21 39.31 30.30
C GLU A 304 32.82 38.71 30.07
N VAL A 305 31.78 39.55 29.91
CA VAL A 305 30.44 39.07 29.51
C VAL A 305 30.46 38.44 28.10
N ALA A 306 31.23 39.00 27.15
CA ALA A 306 31.35 38.42 25.82
C ALA A 306 32.11 37.08 25.80
N LYS A 307 33.12 36.90 26.66
CA LYS A 307 33.81 35.61 26.87
C LYS A 307 32.84 34.56 27.41
N LYS A 308 32.10 34.88 28.49
CA LYS A 308 31.09 33.99 29.07
C LYS A 308 29.98 33.63 28.06
N ASN A 309 29.48 34.60 27.31
CA ASN A 309 28.51 34.34 26.23
C ASN A 309 29.07 33.40 25.16
N LYS A 310 30.36 33.51 24.83
CA LYS A 310 31.04 32.62 23.87
C LYS A 310 31.20 31.20 24.44
N GLU A 311 31.54 31.05 25.71
CA GLU A 311 31.64 29.75 26.39
C GLU A 311 30.28 29.04 26.45
N ILE A 312 29.22 29.74 26.88
CA ILE A 312 27.84 29.24 26.88
C ILE A 312 27.41 28.81 25.47
N TYR A 313 27.71 29.62 24.44
CA TYR A 313 27.43 29.25 23.06
C TYR A 313 28.20 28.00 22.60
N LEU A 314 29.46 27.82 23.01
CA LEU A 314 30.24 26.64 22.66
C LEU A 314 29.67 25.37 23.30
N GLN A 315 29.31 25.42 24.58
CA GLN A 315 28.65 24.33 25.30
C GLN A 315 27.31 23.97 24.64
N ALA A 316 26.44 24.96 24.42
CA ALA A 316 25.15 24.74 23.74
C ALA A 316 25.32 24.20 22.31
N MET A 317 26.36 24.61 21.58
CA MET A 317 26.68 24.08 20.24
C MET A 317 27.21 22.64 20.27
N GLU A 318 27.87 22.23 21.35
CA GLU A 318 28.37 20.87 21.55
C GLU A 318 27.21 19.93 21.92
N GLU A 319 26.33 20.35 22.83
CA GLU A 319 25.08 19.67 23.13
C GLU A 319 24.18 19.54 21.90
N TYR A 320 23.99 20.62 21.14
CA TYR A 320 23.21 20.60 19.88
C TYR A 320 23.80 19.67 18.82
N LYS A 321 25.14 19.50 18.76
CA LYS A 321 25.75 18.50 17.87
C LYS A 321 25.43 17.08 18.38
N ARG A 322 25.64 16.83 19.67
CA ARG A 322 25.42 15.50 20.26
C ARG A 322 23.98 15.04 20.12
N THR A 323 23.01 15.90 20.46
CA THR A 323 21.58 15.58 20.30
C THR A 323 21.22 15.35 18.83
N LYS A 324 21.75 16.15 17.91
CA LYS A 324 21.50 15.95 16.47
C LYS A 324 22.11 14.66 15.92
N GLU A 325 23.28 14.25 16.42
CA GLU A 325 23.90 12.97 16.09
C GLU A 325 23.12 11.78 16.68
N GLU A 326 22.60 11.92 17.91
CA GLU A 326 21.71 10.95 18.55
C GLU A 326 20.38 10.82 17.79
N GLU A 327 19.75 11.93 17.38
CA GLU A 327 18.52 11.99 16.56
C GLU A 327 18.74 11.35 15.18
N ASP A 328 19.80 11.72 14.46
CA ASP A 328 20.16 11.14 13.15
C ASP A 328 20.40 9.62 13.26
N MET A 329 20.90 9.14 14.42
CA MET A 329 21.09 7.71 14.69
C MET A 329 19.80 6.99 15.10
N SER A 330 18.85 7.65 15.78
CA SER A 330 17.51 7.09 16.03
C SER A 330 16.73 6.96 14.73
N GLN A 331 16.68 8.03 13.93
CA GLN A 331 15.99 8.06 12.64
C GLN A 331 16.50 6.96 11.70
N LYS A 332 17.82 6.71 11.63
CA LYS A 332 18.39 5.61 10.83
C LYS A 332 17.93 4.22 11.32
N LYS A 333 17.86 4.00 12.64
CA LYS A 333 17.36 2.73 13.20
C LYS A 333 15.88 2.54 12.92
N GLU A 334 15.08 3.60 13.04
CA GLU A 334 13.65 3.59 12.71
C GLU A 334 13.40 3.35 11.20
N GLU A 335 14.16 4.01 10.32
CA GLU A 335 14.15 3.77 8.86
C GLU A 335 14.54 2.29 8.54
N GLU A 336 15.53 1.72 9.23
CA GLU A 336 15.96 0.32 9.06
C GLU A 336 14.92 -0.70 9.55
N GLU A 337 14.33 -0.50 10.73
CA GLU A 337 13.27 -1.38 11.26
C GLU A 337 11.99 -1.31 10.41
N LEU A 338 11.62 -0.13 9.91
CA LEU A 338 10.50 0.03 8.97
C LEU A 338 10.77 -0.74 7.66
N LEU A 339 12.01 -0.73 7.17
CA LEU A 339 12.41 -1.50 5.99
C LEU A 339 12.37 -3.02 6.25
N LYS A 340 12.78 -3.49 7.44
CA LYS A 340 12.64 -4.90 7.86
C LYS A 340 11.18 -5.33 7.91
N LEU A 341 10.30 -4.52 8.51
CA LEU A 341 8.86 -4.78 8.59
C LEU A 341 8.25 -4.89 7.19
N ARG A 342 8.54 -3.93 6.31
CA ARG A 342 8.07 -3.92 4.91
C ARG A 342 8.55 -5.15 4.12
N LYS A 343 9.80 -5.57 4.34
CA LYS A 343 10.36 -6.80 3.74
C LYS A 343 9.66 -8.06 4.27
N GLN A 344 9.35 -8.10 5.57
CA GLN A 344 8.60 -9.21 6.18
C GLN A 344 7.18 -9.30 5.63
N GLU A 345 6.48 -8.17 5.48
CA GLU A 345 5.14 -8.10 4.89
C GLU A 345 5.15 -8.59 3.42
N ALA A 346 6.11 -8.12 2.61
CA ALA A 346 6.27 -8.58 1.22
C ALA A 346 6.49 -10.11 1.13
N LEU A 347 7.31 -10.68 2.03
CA LEU A 347 7.51 -12.12 2.14
C LEU A 347 6.24 -12.88 2.58
N GLN A 348 5.42 -12.30 3.46
CA GLN A 348 4.11 -12.88 3.81
C GLN A 348 3.14 -12.86 2.62
N LEU A 349 3.12 -11.78 1.83
CA LEU A 349 2.29 -11.68 0.62
C LEU A 349 2.72 -12.68 -0.45
N LEU A 350 4.03 -12.89 -0.65
CA LEU A 350 4.56 -13.95 -1.52
C LEU A 350 4.13 -15.34 -1.04
N LYS A 351 4.33 -15.67 0.25
CA LYS A 351 3.88 -16.94 0.83
C LYS A 351 2.35 -17.14 0.73
N LYS A 352 1.55 -16.07 0.81
CA LYS A 352 0.10 -16.12 0.57
C LYS A 352 -0.21 -16.44 -0.90
N LYS A 353 0.47 -15.77 -1.86
CA LYS A 353 0.33 -16.07 -3.31
C LYS A 353 0.75 -17.50 -3.67
N GLU A 354 1.90 -17.96 -3.17
CA GLU A 354 2.34 -19.35 -3.37
C GLU A 354 1.34 -20.37 -2.82
N LYS A 355 0.75 -20.10 -1.63
CA LYS A 355 -0.30 -20.95 -1.07
C LYS A 355 -1.56 -20.96 -1.96
N THR A 356 -2.00 -19.81 -2.48
CA THR A 356 -3.15 -19.76 -3.40
C THR A 356 -2.85 -20.44 -4.73
N ASP A 357 -1.66 -20.27 -5.29
CA ASP A 357 -1.27 -20.88 -6.56
C ASP A 357 -1.10 -22.40 -6.45
N ASN A 358 -0.51 -22.88 -5.35
CA ASN A 358 -0.47 -24.31 -5.04
C ASN A 358 -1.88 -24.88 -4.81
N LEU A 359 -2.79 -24.15 -4.17
CA LEU A 359 -4.18 -24.57 -4.00
C LEU A 359 -4.92 -24.63 -5.35
N ILE A 360 -4.72 -23.63 -6.23
CA ILE A 360 -5.26 -23.60 -7.60
C ILE A 360 -4.67 -24.75 -8.43
N LYS A 361 -3.37 -25.01 -8.34
CA LYS A 361 -2.68 -26.11 -9.01
C LYS A 361 -3.21 -27.46 -8.54
N LYS A 362 -3.31 -27.69 -7.22
CA LYS A 362 -3.93 -28.90 -6.63
C LYS A 362 -5.39 -29.07 -7.03
N LYS A 363 -6.16 -27.99 -7.15
CA LYS A 363 -7.55 -27.99 -7.65
C LYS A 363 -7.64 -28.28 -9.16
N LYS A 364 -6.66 -27.86 -9.97
CA LYS A 364 -6.52 -28.22 -11.39
C LYS A 364 -6.09 -29.68 -11.57
N GLU A 365 -5.10 -30.15 -10.80
CA GLU A 365 -4.60 -31.54 -10.84
C GLU A 365 -5.64 -32.56 -10.37
N THR A 366 -6.41 -32.25 -9.32
CA THR A 366 -7.55 -33.10 -8.91
C THR A 366 -8.67 -33.13 -9.95
N LYS A 367 -8.95 -32.01 -10.63
CA LYS A 367 -9.87 -31.98 -11.78
C LYS A 367 -9.33 -32.80 -12.96
N LYS A 368 -8.02 -32.73 -13.21
CA LYS A 368 -7.35 -33.46 -14.30
C LYS A 368 -7.32 -34.97 -14.04
N LYS A 369 -6.94 -35.42 -12.84
CA LYS A 369 -7.04 -36.83 -12.42
C LYS A 369 -8.49 -37.35 -12.44
N LYS A 370 -9.48 -36.51 -12.14
CA LYS A 370 -10.91 -36.84 -12.31
C LYS A 370 -11.38 -36.97 -13.77
N ASN A 371 -10.61 -36.49 -14.74
CA ASN A 371 -10.92 -36.63 -16.16
C ASN A 371 -10.05 -37.71 -16.85
N GLU A 372 -8.81 -37.93 -16.38
CA GLU A 372 -7.89 -38.94 -16.92
C GLU A 372 -8.21 -40.37 -16.42
N ASN A 373 -8.95 -40.51 -15.31
CA ASN A 373 -9.31 -41.81 -14.71
C ASN A 373 -10.82 -42.12 -14.84
N VAL A 374 -11.44 -41.70 -15.94
CA VAL A 374 -12.79 -42.11 -16.32
C VAL A 374 -12.66 -43.02 -17.53
N ASP A 375 -12.92 -44.31 -17.34
CA ASP A 375 -13.08 -45.26 -18.43
C ASP A 375 -14.11 -44.68 -19.43
N PRO A 376 -13.75 -44.52 -20.73
CA PRO A 376 -14.64 -44.03 -21.77
C PRO A 376 -15.99 -44.77 -21.85
N ASN A 377 -16.01 -46.04 -21.45
CA ASN A 377 -17.19 -46.91 -21.48
C ASN A 377 -18.02 -46.86 -20.19
N LYS A 378 -17.56 -46.17 -19.13
CA LYS A 378 -18.33 -46.06 -17.89
C LYS A 378 -19.59 -45.21 -18.11
N PRO A 379 -20.79 -45.72 -17.79
CA PRO A 379 -22.02 -44.95 -17.87
C PRO A 379 -21.91 -43.61 -17.14
N LYS A 380 -22.52 -42.56 -17.70
CA LYS A 380 -22.49 -41.20 -17.13
C LYS A 380 -23.79 -40.91 -16.40
N LYS A 381 -23.68 -40.29 -15.21
CA LYS A 381 -24.86 -39.88 -14.44
C LYS A 381 -25.78 -39.00 -15.28
N PRO A 382 -27.10 -39.28 -15.31
CA PRO A 382 -28.06 -38.53 -16.11
C PRO A 382 -28.33 -37.15 -15.52
N ALA A 383 -29.02 -36.31 -16.29
CA ALA A 383 -29.43 -34.98 -15.86
C ALA A 383 -30.51 -35.04 -14.76
N SER A 384 -30.34 -34.25 -13.70
CA SER A 384 -31.35 -34.04 -12.67
C SER A 384 -32.56 -33.25 -13.22
N SER A 385 -33.69 -33.25 -12.52
CA SER A 385 -34.96 -32.65 -12.97
C SER A 385 -34.82 -31.19 -13.40
N PHE A 386 -34.13 -30.36 -12.60
CA PHE A 386 -33.80 -28.98 -12.97
C PHE A 386 -32.98 -28.89 -14.27
N PHE A 387 -32.05 -29.82 -14.53
CA PHE A 387 -31.24 -29.80 -15.76
C PHE A 387 -32.01 -30.27 -16.98
N LEU A 388 -32.97 -31.19 -16.83
CA LEU A 388 -33.91 -31.57 -17.89
C LEU A 388 -34.79 -30.36 -18.26
N PHE A 389 -35.43 -29.74 -17.27
CA PHE A 389 -36.17 -28.50 -17.47
C PHE A 389 -35.29 -27.40 -18.06
N SER A 390 -34.07 -27.20 -17.56
CA SER A 390 -33.14 -26.19 -18.07
C SER A 390 -32.77 -26.41 -19.54
N LYS A 391 -32.78 -27.66 -20.02
CA LYS A 391 -32.54 -27.97 -21.43
C LYS A 391 -33.73 -27.50 -22.29
N ASP A 392 -34.94 -27.86 -21.88
CA ASP A 392 -36.17 -27.55 -22.61
C ASP A 392 -36.48 -26.04 -22.56
N ALA A 393 -36.41 -25.43 -21.38
CA ALA A 393 -36.58 -23.99 -21.19
C ALA A 393 -35.49 -23.15 -21.89
N ARG A 394 -34.25 -23.65 -22.02
CA ARG A 394 -33.21 -22.99 -22.82
C ARG A 394 -33.49 -23.05 -24.31
N LYS A 395 -34.05 -24.15 -24.81
CA LYS A 395 -34.47 -24.27 -26.21
C LYS A 395 -35.57 -23.24 -26.51
N ASN A 396 -36.64 -23.24 -25.71
CA ASN A 396 -37.76 -22.32 -25.90
C ASN A 396 -37.32 -20.84 -25.78
N LEU A 397 -36.50 -20.49 -24.78
CA LEU A 397 -35.98 -19.11 -24.63
C LEU A 397 -35.01 -18.69 -25.75
N ALA A 398 -34.30 -19.62 -26.37
CA ALA A 398 -33.42 -19.33 -27.51
C ALA A 398 -34.21 -19.14 -28.82
N GLU A 399 -35.35 -19.82 -28.96
CA GLU A 399 -36.30 -19.67 -30.06
C GLU A 399 -37.14 -18.39 -29.92
N GLU A 400 -37.64 -18.09 -28.71
CA GLU A 400 -38.37 -16.85 -28.38
C GLU A 400 -37.50 -15.59 -28.52
N ARG A 401 -36.20 -15.67 -28.21
CA ARG A 401 -35.29 -14.51 -28.13
C ARG A 401 -33.89 -14.82 -28.69
N PRO A 402 -33.76 -14.95 -30.02
CA PRO A 402 -32.46 -15.15 -30.67
C PRO A 402 -31.51 -13.98 -30.35
N GLY A 403 -30.30 -14.31 -29.89
CA GLY A 403 -29.24 -13.35 -29.58
C GLY A 403 -29.05 -12.99 -28.10
N ILE A 404 -29.89 -13.46 -27.17
CA ILE A 404 -29.65 -13.23 -25.74
C ILE A 404 -28.40 -13.97 -25.23
N HIS A 405 -27.59 -13.27 -24.43
CA HIS A 405 -26.39 -13.83 -23.83
C HIS A 405 -26.69 -14.96 -22.82
N ASN A 406 -25.90 -16.04 -22.88
CA ASN A 406 -26.16 -17.31 -22.17
C ASN A 406 -26.27 -17.19 -20.63
N SER A 407 -25.61 -16.21 -19.99
CA SER A 407 -25.78 -16.01 -18.54
C SER A 407 -27.20 -15.51 -18.21
N THR A 408 -27.72 -14.54 -18.97
CA THR A 408 -29.09 -14.04 -18.83
C THR A 408 -30.13 -15.13 -19.06
N VAL A 409 -29.96 -15.96 -20.10
CA VAL A 409 -30.83 -17.13 -20.33
C VAL A 409 -30.82 -18.07 -19.12
N THR A 410 -29.64 -18.32 -18.53
CA THR A 410 -29.52 -19.21 -17.36
C THR A 410 -30.19 -18.63 -16.11
N THR A 411 -30.10 -17.31 -15.89
CA THR A 411 -30.85 -16.61 -14.83
C THR A 411 -32.36 -16.75 -15.03
N LEU A 412 -32.87 -16.45 -16.24
CA LEU A 412 -34.30 -16.58 -16.57
C LEU A 412 -34.83 -18.00 -16.36
N ILE A 413 -34.05 -19.04 -16.70
CA ILE A 413 -34.42 -20.44 -16.43
C ILE A 413 -34.54 -20.70 -14.93
N SER A 414 -33.62 -20.19 -14.11
CA SER A 414 -33.68 -20.38 -12.65
C SER A 414 -34.86 -19.66 -11.99
N VAL A 415 -35.34 -18.56 -12.59
CA VAL A 415 -36.58 -17.88 -12.19
C VAL A 415 -37.78 -18.72 -12.60
N LYS A 416 -37.91 -19.09 -13.90
CA LYS A 416 -39.00 -19.96 -14.37
C LYS A 416 -39.10 -21.27 -13.57
N TRP A 417 -37.98 -21.90 -13.19
CA TRP A 417 -38.01 -23.12 -12.35
C TRP A 417 -38.55 -22.89 -10.93
N LYS A 418 -38.36 -21.71 -10.35
CA LYS A 418 -38.96 -21.39 -9.04
C LYS A 418 -40.48 -21.22 -9.18
N GLU A 419 -40.90 -20.54 -10.25
CA GLU A 419 -42.29 -20.19 -10.56
C GLU A 419 -43.15 -21.38 -11.02
N LEU A 420 -42.57 -22.41 -11.64
CA LEU A 420 -43.29 -23.65 -12.02
C LEU A 420 -44.12 -24.23 -10.86
N GLY A 421 -45.30 -24.76 -11.18
CA GLY A 421 -46.11 -25.51 -10.22
C GLY A 421 -45.42 -26.78 -9.72
N GLU A 422 -45.86 -27.30 -8.56
CA GLU A 422 -45.33 -28.56 -8.02
C GLU A 422 -45.65 -29.75 -8.92
N GLU A 423 -46.83 -29.75 -9.56
CA GLU A 423 -47.23 -30.73 -10.58
C GLU A 423 -46.30 -30.72 -11.81
N GLU A 424 -45.95 -29.54 -12.31
CA GLU A 424 -45.04 -29.41 -13.46
C GLU A 424 -43.61 -29.82 -13.10
N LYS A 425 -43.13 -29.45 -11.90
CA LYS A 425 -41.86 -29.94 -11.34
C LYS A 425 -41.87 -31.46 -11.19
N GLN A 426 -43.00 -32.05 -10.81
CA GLN A 426 -43.14 -33.49 -10.63
C GLN A 426 -42.92 -34.26 -11.96
N ILE A 427 -43.43 -33.75 -13.08
CA ILE A 427 -43.15 -34.32 -14.42
C ILE A 427 -41.64 -34.40 -14.69
N TYR A 428 -40.87 -33.35 -14.32
CA TYR A 428 -39.41 -33.36 -14.47
C TYR A 428 -38.70 -34.23 -13.43
N ASN A 429 -39.23 -34.34 -12.21
CA ASN A 429 -38.72 -35.24 -11.17
C ASN A 429 -38.88 -36.71 -11.59
N GLU A 430 -40.04 -37.10 -12.12
CA GLU A 430 -40.27 -38.45 -12.65
C GLU A 430 -39.39 -38.78 -13.85
N LYS A 431 -39.23 -37.84 -14.79
CA LYS A 431 -38.30 -38.00 -15.91
C LYS A 431 -36.87 -38.20 -15.42
N ALA A 432 -36.43 -37.44 -14.41
CA ALA A 432 -35.10 -37.61 -13.82
C ALA A 432 -34.96 -38.93 -13.03
N ALA A 433 -36.01 -39.38 -12.34
CA ALA A 433 -36.04 -40.65 -11.62
C ALA A 433 -35.90 -41.84 -12.60
N LYS A 434 -36.71 -41.86 -13.67
CA LYS A 434 -36.65 -42.89 -14.73
C LYS A 434 -35.27 -42.95 -15.40
N LEU A 435 -34.66 -41.79 -15.68
CA LEU A 435 -33.29 -41.74 -16.21
C LEU A 435 -32.24 -42.22 -15.19
N MET A 436 -32.39 -41.89 -13.91
CA MET A 436 -31.52 -42.38 -12.83
C MET A 436 -31.65 -43.89 -12.61
N GLU A 437 -32.82 -44.46 -12.83
CA GLU A 437 -33.07 -45.90 -12.77
C GLU A 437 -32.43 -46.64 -13.95
N ALA A 438 -32.64 -46.15 -15.18
CA ALA A 438 -31.94 -46.67 -16.36
C ALA A 438 -30.41 -46.61 -16.19
N TYR A 439 -29.89 -45.51 -15.64
CA TYR A 439 -28.47 -45.35 -15.33
C TYR A 439 -27.95 -46.36 -14.28
N LYS A 440 -28.74 -46.69 -13.25
CA LYS A 440 -28.34 -47.73 -12.28
C LYS A 440 -28.20 -49.08 -12.96
N LYS A 441 -29.18 -49.45 -13.81
CA LYS A 441 -29.15 -50.69 -14.59
C LYS A 441 -27.95 -50.76 -15.54
N GLU A 442 -27.69 -49.69 -16.29
CA GLU A 442 -26.48 -49.60 -17.14
C GLU A 442 -25.18 -49.72 -16.33
N LEU A 443 -25.13 -49.15 -15.12
CA LEU A 443 -23.96 -49.22 -14.25
C LEU A 443 -23.76 -50.63 -13.66
N GLU A 444 -24.83 -51.33 -13.34
CA GLU A 444 -24.81 -52.75 -12.93
C GLU A 444 -24.33 -53.64 -14.09
N ASP A 445 -24.88 -53.47 -15.29
CA ASP A 445 -24.44 -54.17 -16.51
C ASP A 445 -22.96 -53.91 -16.83
N TYR A 446 -22.49 -52.66 -16.66
CA TYR A 446 -21.09 -52.29 -16.83
C TYR A 446 -20.18 -52.93 -15.77
N ASN A 447 -20.59 -52.94 -14.49
CA ASN A 447 -19.83 -53.57 -13.42
C ASN A 447 -19.74 -55.10 -13.64
N ASN A 448 -20.84 -55.74 -14.06
CA ASN A 448 -20.89 -57.16 -14.37
C ASN A 448 -19.97 -57.53 -15.55
N LYS A 449 -19.96 -56.73 -16.62
CA LYS A 449 -19.04 -56.89 -17.76
C LYS A 449 -17.58 -56.75 -17.35
N ASN A 450 -17.25 -55.75 -16.53
CA ASN A 450 -15.87 -55.56 -16.05
C ASN A 450 -15.42 -56.68 -15.10
N ALA A 451 -16.32 -57.21 -14.26
CA ALA A 451 -16.03 -58.36 -13.43
C ALA A 451 -15.71 -59.60 -14.29
N ALA A 452 -16.54 -59.91 -15.29
CA ALA A 452 -16.33 -61.03 -16.21
C ALA A 452 -15.02 -60.95 -17.00
N ILE A 453 -14.60 -59.75 -17.41
CA ILE A 453 -13.31 -59.49 -18.09
C ILE A 453 -12.10 -59.65 -17.15
N THR A 454 -12.31 -59.60 -15.84
CA THR A 454 -11.22 -59.73 -14.83
C THR A 454 -11.11 -61.16 -14.28
N SER A 455 -12.10 -62.02 -14.54
CA SER A 455 -12.20 -63.39 -14.00
C SER A 455 -11.96 -64.51 -15.03
N GLY A 456 -11.62 -64.17 -16.27
CA GLY A 456 -11.28 -65.09 -17.36
C GLY A 456 -9.99 -64.67 -18.04
#